data_AF-A0A7S3S0I8-F1
#
_entry.id   AF-A0A7S3S0I8-F1
#
_cell.length_a   1.000
_cell.length_b   1.000
_cell.length_c   1.000
_cell.angle_alpha   90.00
_cell.angle_beta   90.00
_cell.angle_gamma   90.00
#
_symmetry.space_group_name_H-M   'P 1'
#
loop_
_entity.id
_entity.type
_entity.pdbx_description
1 polymer ?
#
loop_
_entity_poly.entity_id
_entity_poly.type
_entity_poly.pdbx_seq_one_letter_code
_entity_poly.pdbx_strand_id
1 'polypeptide(L)'
;QSWGAAVKAGTSEAGLPVLPAPPTHLWPAAAPRAHRRRVSLQPVREASGARLPALCLPGAMDAINAERSKLIQTQKQKRADLEKKVKKLKGAMKEAAQKELDEFDDKAEAELAEFDKSKGVGGKDGSAASSKATTAKEEPHIDASKFHDRNWSGLSKKELEEECVERGLGKKGSKEDLVQKLIIFHQDLQSKAAAAGPAPAAAKDDDDDDDEEEDDDDDDEDDEDDDDDAEDVSPEEMEKQGKREKVVQKALKFLLVEKCKEGFKLDELVEKLGLVNVKGFTPEKLGYKTIEKFVKGQPESVLRYSKKTQLIKPPR
;
A
#
# COMPACT_ATOMS: atom_id res chain seq x y z
N GLN A 1 -1.63 66.07 21.19
CA GLN A 1 -2.96 65.76 20.64
C GLN A 1 -2.85 64.30 20.17
N SER A 2 -3.19 63.28 20.98
CA SER A 2 -4.55 62.70 21.17
C SER A 2 -5.25 62.60 19.80
N TRP A 3 -5.68 61.44 19.27
CA TRP A 3 -6.59 60.41 19.79
C TRP A 3 -6.05 58.99 19.42
N GLY A 4 -6.35 57.84 20.04
CA GLY A 4 -7.46 57.44 20.89
C GLY A 4 -8.53 56.67 20.11
N ALA A 5 -8.35 55.36 19.85
CA ALA A 5 -9.45 54.44 19.53
C ALA A 5 -9.06 52.97 19.76
N ALA A 6 -9.56 52.43 20.88
CA ALA A 6 -9.53 51.03 21.22
C ALA A 6 -10.65 50.28 20.49
N VAL A 7 -10.33 49.16 19.84
CA VAL A 7 -11.33 48.20 19.34
C VAL A 7 -11.32 46.97 20.25
N LYS A 8 -12.43 46.83 20.98
CA LYS A 8 -12.87 45.60 21.66
C LYS A 8 -13.51 44.68 20.61
N ALA A 9 -13.00 43.47 20.49
CA ALA A 9 -13.74 42.29 20.04
C ALA A 9 -13.24 41.15 20.94
N GLY A 10 -14.04 40.54 21.82
CA GLY A 10 -15.30 39.90 21.51
C GLY A 10 -15.08 38.39 21.50
N THR A 11 -14.54 37.82 22.58
CA THR A 11 -14.40 36.38 22.79
C THR A 11 -15.77 35.77 23.03
N SER A 12 -16.40 35.29 21.95
CA SER A 12 -17.55 34.38 22.03
C SER A 12 -17.04 33.00 22.42
N GLU A 13 -17.27 32.65 23.69
CA GLU A 13 -17.16 31.31 24.25
C GLU A 13 -18.17 30.40 23.55
N ALA A 14 -17.70 29.67 22.53
CA ALA A 14 -18.49 28.63 21.88
C ALA A 14 -18.57 27.43 22.81
N GLY A 15 -19.74 27.25 23.44
CA GLY A 15 -20.06 26.10 24.27
C GLY A 15 -19.80 24.79 23.54
N LEU A 16 -19.04 23.91 24.19
CA LEU A 16 -18.79 22.55 23.74
C LEU A 16 -20.12 21.77 23.76
N PRO A 17 -20.53 21.12 22.65
CA PRO A 17 -21.67 20.22 22.68
C PRO A 17 -21.34 19.00 23.55
N VAL A 18 -22.10 18.83 24.63
CA VAL A 18 -22.12 17.60 25.43
C VAL A 18 -22.55 16.45 24.53
N LEU A 19 -21.61 15.56 24.22
CA LEU A 19 -21.88 14.34 23.47
C LEU A 19 -22.66 13.35 24.35
N PRO A 20 -23.73 12.72 23.84
CA PRO A 20 -24.47 11.71 24.57
C PRO A 20 -23.60 10.46 24.79
N ALA A 21 -23.64 9.93 26.01
CA ALA A 21 -22.92 8.72 26.40
C ALA A 21 -23.32 7.51 25.52
N PRO A 22 -22.37 6.65 25.14
CA PRO A 22 -22.67 5.47 24.35
C PRO A 22 -23.48 4.44 25.17
N PRO A 23 -24.43 3.73 24.53
CA PRO A 23 -25.21 2.69 25.19
C PRO A 23 -24.31 1.51 25.61
N THR A 24 -24.36 1.19 26.89
CA THR A 24 -23.77 -0.01 27.47
C THR A 24 -24.50 -1.24 26.95
N HIS A 25 -23.96 -1.89 25.92
CA HIS A 25 -24.42 -3.20 25.50
C HIS A 25 -24.08 -4.24 26.57
N LEU A 26 -25.12 -4.75 27.23
CA LEU A 26 -25.07 -5.94 28.07
C LEU A 26 -24.52 -7.12 27.28
N TRP A 27 -23.41 -7.70 27.75
CA TRP A 27 -22.97 -9.02 27.30
C TRP A 27 -23.92 -10.10 27.84
N PRO A 28 -24.39 -11.04 26.99
CA PRO A 28 -25.15 -12.19 27.46
C PRO A 28 -24.23 -13.21 28.16
N ALA A 29 -24.74 -13.71 29.28
CA ALA A 29 -24.11 -14.68 30.17
C ALA A 29 -23.71 -15.98 29.45
N ALA A 30 -22.54 -16.50 29.82
CA ALA A 30 -22.02 -17.78 29.37
C ALA A 30 -22.91 -18.95 29.82
N ALA A 31 -23.27 -19.82 28.88
CA ALA A 31 -23.97 -21.07 29.15
C ALA A 31 -23.00 -22.16 29.66
N PRO A 32 -23.41 -22.99 30.63
CA PRO A 32 -22.57 -24.08 31.16
C PRO A 32 -22.50 -25.27 30.18
N ARG A 33 -21.28 -25.67 29.82
CA ARG A 33 -21.02 -26.88 29.01
C ARG A 33 -21.22 -28.15 29.84
N ALA A 34 -22.13 -28.98 29.36
CA ALA A 34 -22.51 -30.27 29.92
C ALA A 34 -21.37 -31.31 29.90
N HIS A 35 -21.47 -32.21 30.87
CA HIS A 35 -20.62 -33.37 31.13
C HIS A 35 -20.30 -34.22 29.90
N ARG A 36 -19.02 -34.57 29.73
CA ARG A 36 -18.61 -35.69 28.86
C ARG A 36 -18.18 -36.88 29.71
N ARG A 37 -18.82 -38.01 29.40
CA ARG A 37 -18.72 -39.32 30.01
C ARG A 37 -17.29 -39.86 30.03
N ARG A 38 -16.94 -40.44 31.19
CA ARG A 38 -15.79 -41.31 31.42
C ARG A 38 -16.02 -42.61 30.64
N VAL A 39 -15.24 -42.87 29.60
CA VAL A 39 -15.20 -44.17 28.93
C VAL A 39 -13.90 -44.86 29.32
N SER A 40 -14.08 -46.05 29.91
CA SER A 40 -13.05 -46.99 30.34
C SER A 40 -12.15 -47.40 29.17
N LEU A 41 -10.85 -47.18 29.29
CA LEU A 41 -9.82 -47.74 28.40
C LEU A 41 -9.44 -49.15 28.88
N GLN A 42 -9.67 -50.14 28.01
CA GLN A 42 -9.02 -51.45 28.09
C GLN A 42 -7.65 -51.41 27.38
N PRO A 43 -6.67 -52.21 27.80
CA PRO A 43 -5.37 -52.31 27.15
C PRO A 43 -5.45 -53.30 25.97
N VAL A 44 -5.24 -52.81 24.74
CA VAL A 44 -5.09 -53.66 23.55
C VAL A 44 -3.65 -53.62 23.06
N ARG A 45 -3.16 -54.83 22.82
CA ARG A 45 -1.79 -55.25 22.53
C ARG A 45 -1.15 -54.57 21.33
N GLU A 46 0.17 -54.44 21.45
CA GLU A 46 1.13 -54.14 20.39
C GLU A 46 0.91 -55.01 19.15
N ALA A 47 0.65 -54.35 18.02
CA ALA A 47 0.86 -54.90 16.69
C ALA A 47 1.69 -53.88 15.91
N SER A 48 2.95 -54.24 15.69
CA SER A 48 3.89 -53.60 14.78
C SER A 48 3.39 -53.68 13.34
N GLY A 49 3.08 -52.54 12.72
CA GLY A 49 2.79 -52.47 11.29
C GLY A 49 2.17 -51.14 10.85
N ALA A 50 2.92 -50.39 10.03
CA ALA A 50 2.48 -49.27 9.19
C ALA A 50 1.67 -48.15 9.90
N ARG A 51 2.38 -47.11 10.38
CA ARG A 51 1.79 -45.81 10.73
C ARG A 51 1.16 -45.19 9.48
N LEU A 52 -0.17 -45.26 9.37
CA LEU A 52 -0.93 -44.41 8.46
C LEU A 52 -0.66 -42.93 8.79
N PRO A 53 -0.55 -42.05 7.79
CA PRO A 53 -0.36 -40.62 8.02
C PRO A 53 -1.53 -40.10 8.84
N ALA A 54 -1.23 -39.52 10.00
CA ALA A 54 -2.21 -38.91 10.89
C ALA A 54 -2.97 -37.84 10.10
N LEU A 55 -4.25 -38.10 9.82
CA LEU A 55 -5.15 -37.14 9.20
C LEU A 55 -5.24 -35.92 10.12
N CYS A 56 -4.63 -34.80 9.71
CA CYS A 56 -4.78 -33.51 10.37
C CYS A 56 -6.28 -33.18 10.44
N LEU A 57 -6.82 -33.11 11.65
CA LEU A 57 -8.21 -32.72 11.89
C LEU A 57 -8.41 -31.26 11.42
N PRO A 58 -9.43 -30.96 10.60
CA PRO A 58 -9.61 -29.65 9.95
C PRO A 58 -9.88 -28.46 10.89
N GLY A 59 -9.84 -28.64 12.22
CA GLY A 59 -9.94 -27.55 13.20
C GLY A 59 -8.66 -27.24 13.97
N ALA A 60 -7.58 -28.02 13.78
CA ALA A 60 -6.33 -27.80 14.51
C ALA A 60 -5.60 -26.53 14.06
N MET A 61 -5.68 -26.21 12.75
CA MET A 61 -4.99 -25.05 12.19
C MET A 61 -5.62 -23.73 12.64
N ASP A 62 -6.95 -23.65 12.70
CA ASP A 62 -7.65 -22.45 13.16
C ASP A 62 -7.35 -22.15 14.64
N ALA A 63 -7.21 -23.18 15.47
CA ALA A 63 -6.81 -23.02 16.86
C ALA A 63 -5.38 -22.46 17.00
N ILE A 64 -4.44 -22.95 16.17
CA ILE A 64 -3.05 -22.46 16.14
C ILE A 64 -3.00 -21.00 15.66
N ASN A 65 -3.75 -20.67 14.62
CA ASN A 65 -3.85 -19.30 14.11
C ASN A 65 -4.47 -18.34 15.14
N ALA A 66 -5.47 -18.80 15.90
CA ALA A 66 -6.07 -18.02 16.97
C ALA A 66 -5.09 -17.76 18.14
N GLU A 67 -4.27 -18.75 18.50
CA GLU A 67 -3.19 -18.59 19.50
C GLU A 67 -2.12 -17.62 19.00
N ARG A 68 -1.68 -17.75 17.75
CA ARG A 68 -0.72 -16.83 17.11
C ARG A 68 -1.24 -15.38 17.11
N SER A 69 -2.51 -15.20 16.75
CA SER A 69 -3.14 -13.88 16.72
C SER A 69 -3.21 -13.23 18.11
N LYS A 70 -3.52 -14.01 19.15
CA LYS A 70 -3.47 -13.52 20.54
C LYS A 70 -2.07 -13.10 20.94
N LEU A 71 -1.04 -13.89 20.58
CA LEU A 71 0.35 -13.57 20.88
C LEU A 71 0.74 -12.23 20.25
N ILE A 72 0.48 -12.05 18.95
CA ILE A 72 0.74 -10.80 18.22
C ILE A 72 0.02 -9.62 18.87
N GLN A 73 -1.25 -9.81 19.28
CA GLN A 73 -2.02 -8.74 19.92
C GLN A 73 -1.42 -8.34 21.28
N THR A 74 -0.95 -9.31 22.08
CA THR A 74 -0.27 -9.01 23.35
C THR A 74 1.06 -8.30 23.14
N GLN A 75 1.83 -8.68 22.12
CA GLN A 75 3.09 -8.02 21.77
C GLN A 75 2.84 -6.58 21.31
N LYS A 76 1.84 -6.36 20.45
CA LYS A 76 1.42 -5.03 19.99
C LYS A 76 1.02 -4.12 21.16
N GLN A 77 0.27 -4.64 22.13
CA GLN A 77 -0.12 -3.87 23.32
C GLN A 77 1.10 -3.49 24.17
N LYS A 78 2.01 -4.43 24.44
CA LYS A 78 3.25 -4.18 25.20
C LYS A 78 4.13 -3.13 24.52
N ARG A 79 4.29 -3.21 23.20
CA ARG A 79 5.02 -2.22 22.40
C ARG A 79 4.44 -0.82 22.53
N ALA A 80 3.11 -0.69 22.39
CA ALA A 80 2.43 0.60 22.53
C ALA A 80 2.59 1.20 23.95
N ASP A 81 2.63 0.36 24.98
CA ASP A 81 2.82 0.82 26.37
C ASP A 81 4.28 1.23 26.64
N LEU A 82 5.27 0.52 26.07
CA LEU A 82 6.68 0.91 26.10
C LEU A 82 6.93 2.20 25.30
N GLU A 83 6.32 2.36 24.13
CA GLU A 83 6.43 3.57 23.32
C GLU A 83 5.86 4.81 24.05
N LYS A 84 4.74 4.64 24.76
CA LYS A 84 4.22 5.70 25.65
C LYS A 84 5.18 6.02 26.80
N LYS A 85 5.90 5.03 27.36
CA LYS A 85 6.92 5.28 28.40
C LYS A 85 8.10 6.06 27.81
N VAL A 86 8.60 5.68 26.63
CA VAL A 86 9.66 6.42 25.91
C VAL A 86 9.24 7.87 25.66
N LYS A 87 7.97 8.10 25.29
CA LYS A 87 7.46 9.46 25.04
C LYS A 87 7.30 10.29 26.32
N LYS A 88 7.03 9.66 27.47
CA LYS A 88 6.84 10.34 28.77
C LYS A 88 8.16 10.64 29.48
N LEU A 89 9.16 9.78 29.32
CA LEU A 89 10.47 9.95 29.94
C LEU A 89 11.37 10.87 29.09
N LYS A 90 12.27 11.61 29.74
CA LYS A 90 13.24 12.51 29.10
C LYS A 90 14.66 12.21 29.61
N GLY A 91 15.67 12.56 28.82
CA GLY A 91 17.08 12.39 29.19
C GLY A 91 17.49 10.91 29.28
N ALA A 92 18.38 10.58 30.21
CA ALA A 92 18.94 9.23 30.37
C ALA A 92 17.87 8.14 30.59
N MET A 93 16.73 8.47 31.20
CA MET A 93 15.62 7.51 31.37
C MET A 93 14.90 7.17 30.06
N LYS A 94 14.93 8.08 29.07
CA LYS A 94 14.39 7.82 27.73
C LYS A 94 15.25 6.82 26.99
N GLU A 95 16.57 6.92 27.11
CA GLU A 95 17.53 6.03 26.46
C GLU A 95 17.42 4.60 26.99
N ALA A 96 17.27 4.44 28.32
CA ALA A 96 17.00 3.14 28.93
C ALA A 96 15.65 2.53 28.46
N ALA A 97 14.59 3.33 28.39
CA ALA A 97 13.28 2.86 27.91
C ALA A 97 13.28 2.56 26.40
N GLN A 98 14.07 3.27 25.60
CA GLN A 98 14.25 2.99 24.18
C GLN A 98 14.96 1.65 23.98
N LYS A 99 16.03 1.40 24.75
CA LYS A 99 16.72 0.10 24.74
C LYS A 99 15.78 -1.05 25.15
N GLU A 100 14.91 -0.84 26.13
CA GLU A 100 13.90 -1.84 26.53
C GLU A 100 12.89 -2.11 25.42
N LEU A 101 12.52 -1.09 24.61
CA LEU A 101 11.65 -1.25 23.45
C LEU A 101 12.34 -2.07 22.35
N ASP A 102 13.60 -1.78 22.05
CA ASP A 102 14.37 -2.50 21.02
C ASP A 102 14.57 -3.98 21.43
N GLU A 103 14.98 -4.24 22.68
CA GLU A 103 15.10 -5.61 23.21
C GLU A 103 13.76 -6.36 23.26
N PHE A 104 12.64 -5.64 23.37
CA PHE A 104 11.31 -6.24 23.34
C PHE A 104 10.92 -6.68 21.93
N ASP A 105 11.22 -5.87 20.91
CA ASP A 105 10.95 -6.21 19.51
C ASP A 105 11.75 -7.47 19.10
N ASP A 106 13.04 -7.58 19.48
CA ASP A 106 13.87 -8.77 19.25
C ASP A 106 13.30 -10.04 19.92
N LYS A 107 12.87 -9.92 21.19
CA LYS A 107 12.26 -11.05 21.93
C LYS A 107 10.92 -11.47 21.34
N ALA A 108 10.12 -10.50 20.88
CA ALA A 108 8.81 -10.75 20.28
C ALA A 108 8.95 -11.53 18.96
N GLU A 109 9.95 -11.17 18.14
CA GLU A 109 10.27 -11.89 16.91
C GLU A 109 10.75 -13.32 17.20
N ALA A 110 11.67 -13.50 18.16
CA ALA A 110 12.14 -14.82 18.57
C ALA A 110 11.01 -15.72 19.11
N GLU A 111 10.10 -15.16 19.92
CA GLU A 111 8.94 -15.87 20.47
C GLU A 111 7.96 -16.31 19.37
N LEU A 112 7.72 -15.46 18.36
CA LEU A 112 6.90 -15.83 17.20
C LEU A 112 7.56 -16.93 16.35
N ALA A 113 8.87 -16.84 16.15
CA ALA A 113 9.62 -17.85 15.42
C ALA A 113 9.61 -19.21 16.17
N GLU A 114 9.77 -19.20 17.50
CA GLU A 114 9.68 -20.40 18.32
C GLU A 114 8.25 -20.98 18.35
N PHE A 115 7.23 -20.11 18.39
CA PHE A 115 5.83 -20.53 18.28
C PHE A 115 5.55 -21.22 16.93
N ASP A 116 5.97 -20.61 15.82
CA ASP A 116 5.77 -21.16 14.47
C ASP A 116 6.55 -22.47 14.26
N LYS A 117 7.75 -22.59 14.88
CA LYS A 117 8.55 -23.83 14.91
C LYS A 117 7.90 -24.92 15.75
N SER A 118 7.36 -24.59 16.93
CA SER A 118 6.73 -25.56 17.83
C SER A 118 5.40 -26.08 17.31
N LYS A 119 4.64 -25.25 16.59
CA LYS A 119 3.32 -25.63 16.06
C LYS A 119 3.37 -26.23 14.65
N GLY A 120 4.56 -26.33 14.06
CA GLY A 120 4.75 -26.93 12.74
C GLY A 120 4.18 -26.12 11.59
N VAL A 121 3.92 -24.82 11.81
CA VAL A 121 3.40 -23.91 10.78
C VAL A 121 4.52 -23.42 9.85
N GLY A 122 5.77 -23.42 10.32
CA GLY A 122 6.94 -23.02 9.54
C GLY A 122 7.63 -24.14 8.73
N GLY A 123 7.09 -25.36 8.72
CA GLY A 123 7.75 -26.54 8.16
C GLY A 123 6.97 -27.18 7.03
N LYS A 124 6.88 -26.51 5.87
CA LYS A 124 6.65 -27.22 4.61
C LYS A 124 7.99 -27.32 3.89
N ASP A 125 8.80 -28.26 4.34
CA ASP A 125 9.94 -28.78 3.59
C ASP A 125 9.49 -29.20 2.20
N GLY A 126 9.85 -28.38 1.23
CA GLY A 126 10.17 -28.80 -0.12
C GLY A 126 11.59 -28.34 -0.44
N SER A 127 12.60 -28.82 0.29
CA SER A 127 13.98 -28.92 -0.21
C SER A 127 14.83 -29.80 0.71
N ALA A 128 14.85 -31.10 0.40
CA ALA A 128 15.85 -32.02 0.92
C ALA A 128 17.05 -32.05 -0.06
N ALA A 129 18.25 -31.85 0.48
CA ALA A 129 19.55 -32.31 0.02
C ALA A 129 19.95 -32.05 -1.46
N SER A 130 20.94 -31.19 -1.68
CA SER A 130 21.99 -31.50 -2.65
C SER A 130 23.35 -30.95 -2.22
N SER A 131 24.28 -31.87 -2.16
CA SER A 131 25.69 -31.77 -1.84
C SER A 131 26.52 -31.21 -2.99
N LYS A 132 27.46 -30.32 -2.65
CA LYS A 132 28.85 -30.18 -3.14
C LYS A 132 29.23 -30.74 -4.54
N ALA A 133 29.82 -29.83 -5.35
CA ALA A 133 30.58 -29.99 -6.62
C ALA A 133 29.70 -30.25 -7.86
N THR A 134 29.87 -29.62 -9.03
CA THR A 134 31.04 -28.99 -9.67
C THR A 134 30.54 -28.07 -10.80
N THR A 135 31.31 -27.04 -11.12
CA THR A 135 31.30 -26.19 -12.33
C THR A 135 30.50 -26.71 -13.54
N ALA A 136 29.39 -26.05 -13.84
CA ALA A 136 28.96 -25.72 -15.21
C ALA A 136 28.00 -24.53 -15.14
N LYS A 137 28.23 -23.57 -16.03
CA LYS A 137 27.52 -22.29 -16.15
C LYS A 137 26.17 -22.56 -16.83
N GLU A 138 25.13 -22.77 -16.04
CA GLU A 138 23.75 -22.90 -16.52
C GLU A 138 22.90 -21.91 -15.72
N GLU A 139 22.20 -21.02 -16.43
CA GLU A 139 21.40 -19.97 -15.80
C GLU A 139 20.22 -20.60 -15.07
N PRO A 140 20.00 -20.28 -13.78
CA PRO A 140 18.90 -20.85 -13.03
C PRO A 140 17.58 -20.31 -13.57
N HIS A 141 16.76 -21.20 -14.13
CA HIS A 141 15.38 -20.91 -14.46
C HIS A 141 14.61 -20.75 -13.14
N ILE A 142 14.49 -19.50 -12.69
CA ILE A 142 13.83 -19.15 -11.43
C ILE A 142 12.32 -19.38 -11.61
N ASP A 143 11.77 -20.30 -10.84
CA ASP A 143 10.35 -20.67 -10.82
C ASP A 143 9.49 -19.45 -10.36
N ALA A 144 8.88 -18.74 -11.30
CA ALA A 144 8.18 -17.46 -11.09
C ALA A 144 7.03 -17.53 -10.07
N SER A 145 6.51 -18.73 -9.79
CA SER A 145 5.36 -18.96 -8.92
C SER A 145 5.68 -18.93 -7.42
N LYS A 146 6.95 -19.03 -7.01
CA LYS A 146 7.34 -18.95 -5.57
C LYS A 146 7.60 -17.53 -5.07
N PHE A 147 7.46 -16.51 -5.92
CA PHE A 147 7.83 -15.14 -5.58
C PHE A 147 6.72 -14.34 -4.90
N HIS A 148 5.46 -14.72 -5.07
CA HIS A 148 4.33 -13.96 -4.54
C HIS A 148 4.23 -13.98 -3.00
N ASP A 149 4.87 -14.97 -2.36
CA ASP A 149 4.84 -15.14 -0.90
C ASP A 149 6.08 -14.57 -0.19
N ARG A 150 7.04 -13.97 -0.92
CA ARG A 150 8.23 -13.40 -0.28
C ARG A 150 7.83 -12.11 0.41
N ASN A 151 7.74 -12.15 1.73
CA ASN A 151 7.30 -11.04 2.57
C ASN A 151 8.37 -9.93 2.61
N TRP A 152 8.41 -9.09 1.58
CA TRP A 152 9.33 -7.93 1.48
C TRP A 152 9.18 -6.96 2.67
N SER A 153 7.99 -6.89 3.29
CA SER A 153 7.76 -6.02 4.45
C SER A 153 8.50 -6.47 5.72
N GLY A 154 8.89 -7.74 5.79
CA GLY A 154 9.65 -8.32 6.90
C GLY A 154 11.15 -8.01 6.85
N LEU A 155 11.69 -7.60 5.70
CA LEU A 155 13.11 -7.28 5.57
C LEU A 155 13.45 -5.95 6.26
N SER A 156 14.67 -5.86 6.78
CA SER A 156 15.20 -4.61 7.29
C SER A 156 15.44 -3.61 6.15
N LYS A 157 15.51 -2.31 6.47
CA LYS A 157 15.76 -1.26 5.46
C LYS A 157 17.07 -1.51 4.70
N LYS A 158 18.10 -2.00 5.39
CA LYS A 158 19.42 -2.26 4.80
C LYS A 158 19.38 -3.42 3.80
N GLU A 159 18.68 -4.50 4.12
CA GLU A 159 18.49 -5.63 3.20
C GLU A 159 17.69 -5.21 1.95
N LEU A 160 16.67 -4.36 2.13
CA LEU A 160 15.89 -3.81 1.01
C LEU A 160 16.74 -2.92 0.10
N GLU A 161 17.63 -2.10 0.67
CA GLU A 161 18.58 -1.29 -0.09
C GLU A 161 19.56 -2.17 -0.89
N GLU A 162 20.10 -3.23 -0.28
CA GLU A 162 21.00 -4.18 -0.95
C GLU A 162 20.29 -4.90 -2.11
N GLU A 163 19.09 -5.43 -1.89
CA GLU A 163 18.28 -6.10 -2.93
C GLU A 163 17.87 -5.15 -4.07
N CYS A 164 17.62 -3.87 -3.76
CA CYS A 164 17.37 -2.85 -4.78
C CYS A 164 18.63 -2.60 -5.62
N VAL A 165 19.80 -2.43 -5.00
CA VAL A 165 21.08 -2.19 -5.69
C VAL A 165 21.46 -3.38 -6.58
N GLU A 166 21.27 -4.62 -6.12
CA GLU A 166 21.53 -5.83 -6.91
C GLU A 166 20.68 -5.90 -8.19
N ARG A 167 19.48 -5.31 -8.17
CA ARG A 167 18.55 -5.25 -9.32
C ARG A 167 18.69 -3.98 -10.15
N GLY A 168 19.63 -3.10 -9.81
CA GLY A 168 19.79 -1.80 -10.46
C GLY A 168 18.69 -0.78 -10.12
N LEU A 169 17.92 -1.01 -9.05
CA LEU A 169 16.94 -0.06 -8.52
C LEU A 169 17.64 0.95 -7.58
N GLY A 170 17.18 2.20 -7.60
CA GLY A 170 17.78 3.25 -6.77
C GLY A 170 17.53 3.05 -5.26
N LYS A 171 18.60 3.11 -4.45
CA LYS A 171 18.61 2.97 -2.98
C LYS A 171 17.94 4.08 -2.16
N LYS A 172 17.43 5.13 -2.82
CA LYS A 172 16.78 6.26 -2.14
C LYS A 172 15.30 5.94 -1.88
N GLY A 173 14.84 6.14 -0.64
CA GLY A 173 13.43 6.01 -0.26
C GLY A 173 13.22 5.67 1.21
N SER A 174 11.95 5.72 1.63
CA SER A 174 11.50 5.09 2.87
C SER A 174 11.55 3.55 2.76
N LYS A 175 11.39 2.83 3.88
CA LYS A 175 11.35 1.36 3.84
C LYS A 175 10.22 0.88 2.92
N GLU A 176 9.04 1.50 3.04
CA GLU A 176 7.87 1.23 2.23
C GLU A 176 8.11 1.50 0.74
N ASP A 177 8.82 2.57 0.36
CA ASP A 177 9.15 2.86 -1.05
C ASP A 177 10.05 1.78 -1.66
N LEU A 178 11.05 1.31 -0.90
CA LEU A 178 11.95 0.24 -1.36
C LEU A 178 11.17 -1.07 -1.56
N VAL A 179 10.26 -1.40 -0.64
CA VAL A 179 9.35 -2.53 -0.79
C VAL A 179 8.47 -2.37 -2.03
N GLN A 180 7.90 -1.18 -2.26
CA GLN A 180 7.06 -0.93 -3.43
C GLN A 180 7.83 -1.05 -4.75
N LYS A 181 9.05 -0.50 -4.82
CA LYS A 181 9.94 -0.65 -5.98
C LYS A 181 10.24 -2.10 -6.30
N LEU A 182 10.52 -2.91 -5.28
CA LEU A 182 10.76 -4.35 -5.45
C LEU A 182 9.50 -5.08 -5.94
N ILE A 183 8.32 -4.73 -5.43
CA ILE A 183 7.05 -5.31 -5.89
C ILE A 183 6.81 -4.98 -7.38
N ILE A 184 6.94 -3.72 -7.77
CA ILE A 184 6.74 -3.26 -9.15
C ILE A 184 7.72 -3.95 -10.09
N PHE A 185 9.01 -3.98 -9.73
CA PHE A 185 10.04 -4.66 -10.53
C PHE A 185 9.71 -6.14 -10.80
N HIS A 186 9.15 -6.85 -9.81
CA HIS A 186 8.74 -8.25 -10.00
C HIS A 186 7.48 -8.37 -10.87
N GLN A 187 6.53 -7.44 -10.74
CA GLN A 187 5.35 -7.39 -11.62
C GLN A 187 5.74 -7.12 -13.07
N ASP A 188 6.72 -6.25 -13.31
CA ASP A 188 7.26 -5.98 -14.65
C ASP A 188 7.97 -7.19 -15.25
N LEU A 189 8.78 -7.90 -14.45
CA LEU A 189 9.40 -9.16 -14.89
C LEU A 189 8.36 -10.22 -15.24
N GLN A 190 7.31 -10.35 -14.44
CA GLN A 190 6.21 -11.29 -14.75
C GLN A 190 5.46 -10.89 -16.01
N SER A 191 5.18 -9.60 -16.19
CA SER A 191 4.47 -9.09 -17.36
C SER A 191 5.32 -9.26 -18.62
N LYS A 192 6.63 -9.04 -18.52
CA LYS A 192 7.60 -9.29 -19.59
C LYS A 192 7.74 -10.77 -19.92
N ALA A 193 7.76 -11.65 -18.91
CA ALA A 193 7.80 -13.09 -19.12
C ALA A 193 6.50 -13.61 -19.76
N ALA A 194 5.34 -13.04 -19.39
CA ALA A 194 4.06 -13.38 -20.00
C ALA A 194 3.94 -12.86 -21.45
N ALA A 195 4.50 -11.69 -21.75
CA ALA A 195 4.54 -11.13 -23.10
C ALA A 195 5.52 -11.88 -24.03
N ALA A 196 6.60 -12.44 -23.48
CA ALA A 196 7.55 -13.29 -24.21
C ALA A 196 7.05 -14.74 -24.36
N GLY A 197 5.77 -14.92 -24.69
CA GLY A 197 5.14 -16.22 -24.88
C GLY A 197 5.98 -17.19 -25.74
N PRO A 198 5.82 -18.51 -25.56
CA PRO A 198 6.70 -19.52 -26.14
C PRO A 198 6.80 -19.31 -27.64
N ALA A 199 8.00 -18.95 -28.11
CA ALA A 199 8.29 -18.71 -29.51
C ALA A 199 7.77 -19.90 -30.34
N PRO A 200 6.80 -19.72 -31.25
CA PRO A 200 6.47 -20.75 -32.22
C PRO A 200 7.70 -20.95 -33.10
N ALA A 201 8.24 -22.16 -33.08
CA ALA A 201 9.34 -22.54 -33.95
C ALA A 201 8.92 -22.37 -35.41
N ALA A 202 9.59 -21.44 -36.09
CA ALA A 202 9.87 -21.38 -37.52
C ALA A 202 8.74 -21.82 -38.50
N ALA A 203 8.13 -20.84 -39.14
CA ALA A 203 7.78 -20.94 -40.56
C ALA A 203 8.19 -19.63 -41.24
N LYS A 204 9.12 -19.75 -42.19
CA LYS A 204 9.36 -18.74 -43.22
C LYS A 204 8.08 -18.65 -44.05
N ASP A 205 7.58 -17.44 -44.27
CA ASP A 205 6.98 -17.13 -45.56
C ASP A 205 7.19 -15.65 -45.84
N ASP A 206 7.59 -15.45 -47.08
CA ASP A 206 8.03 -14.27 -47.79
C ASP A 206 6.76 -13.74 -48.47
N ASP A 207 6.30 -12.54 -48.13
CA ASP A 207 5.53 -11.77 -49.12
C ASP A 207 5.55 -10.28 -48.82
N ASP A 208 5.81 -9.60 -49.91
CA ASP A 208 6.16 -8.22 -50.18
C ASP A 208 4.89 -7.55 -50.72
N ASP A 209 4.41 -6.46 -50.11
CA ASP A 209 3.70 -5.39 -50.83
C ASP A 209 3.45 -4.18 -49.91
N ASP A 210 4.26 -3.16 -50.14
CA ASP A 210 3.87 -1.79 -50.51
C ASP A 210 2.42 -1.36 -50.18
N ASP A 211 2.28 -0.33 -49.34
CA ASP A 211 1.61 0.89 -49.81
C ASP A 211 1.91 2.07 -48.87
N GLU A 212 2.59 3.04 -49.47
CA GLU A 212 2.82 4.40 -49.02
C GLU A 212 1.49 5.14 -48.84
N GLU A 213 1.32 5.87 -47.72
CA GLU A 213 0.57 7.14 -47.75
C GLU A 213 1.27 8.09 -46.77
N GLU A 214 2.04 8.99 -47.38
CA GLU A 214 2.46 10.28 -46.87
C GLU A 214 1.23 11.18 -46.67
N ASP A 215 1.03 11.73 -45.46
CA ASP A 215 0.37 13.02 -45.17
C ASP A 215 0.27 13.13 -43.64
N ASP A 216 0.61 14.21 -42.95
CA ASP A 216 0.89 15.58 -43.35
C ASP A 216 1.67 16.20 -42.18
N ASP A 217 2.68 16.98 -42.52
CA ASP A 217 3.39 17.90 -41.64
C ASP A 217 2.36 18.87 -41.02
N ASP A 218 2.15 18.80 -39.72
CA ASP A 218 1.72 19.99 -38.96
C ASP A 218 2.62 20.12 -37.72
N ASP A 219 3.86 20.42 -38.04
CA ASP A 219 4.69 21.51 -37.49
C ASP A 219 3.98 22.43 -36.48
N ASP A 220 3.65 21.92 -35.29
CA ASP A 220 3.35 22.75 -34.12
C ASP A 220 4.59 22.72 -33.20
N GLU A 221 5.68 23.29 -33.75
CA GLU A 221 6.82 23.85 -33.01
C GLU A 221 6.37 25.00 -32.09
N ASP A 222 5.54 24.68 -31.10
CA ASP A 222 5.31 25.53 -29.92
C ASP A 222 5.89 24.81 -28.70
N ASP A 223 7.18 24.45 -28.83
CA ASP A 223 8.07 24.15 -27.70
C ASP A 223 8.34 25.48 -26.99
N GLU A 224 7.28 26.06 -26.40
CA GLU A 224 7.42 27.04 -25.34
C GLU A 224 8.14 26.31 -24.21
N ASP A 225 9.47 26.41 -24.26
CA ASP A 225 10.49 26.18 -23.25
C ASP A 225 10.16 27.05 -22.01
N ASP A 226 8.98 26.79 -21.43
CA ASP A 226 8.59 27.17 -20.09
C ASP A 226 9.41 26.21 -19.23
N ASP A 227 10.68 26.59 -19.06
CA ASP A 227 11.65 26.11 -18.09
C ASP A 227 11.02 26.39 -16.71
N ASP A 228 9.99 25.60 -16.44
CA ASP A 228 9.00 25.73 -15.38
C ASP A 228 9.77 25.32 -14.13
N ASP A 229 10.53 26.29 -13.59
CA ASP A 229 11.38 26.24 -12.39
C ASP A 229 10.64 25.43 -11.33
N ALA A 230 10.86 24.12 -11.39
CA ALA A 230 10.14 23.14 -10.62
C ALA A 230 10.76 23.23 -9.25
N GLU A 231 10.26 24.20 -8.46
CA GLU A 231 10.59 24.34 -7.05
C GLU A 231 10.61 22.93 -6.48
N ASP A 232 11.76 22.50 -5.96
CA ASP A 232 12.06 21.12 -5.58
C ASP A 232 11.08 20.69 -4.46
N VAL A 233 9.88 20.26 -4.87
CA VAL A 233 8.77 19.96 -3.96
C VAL A 233 9.17 18.73 -3.17
N SER A 234 9.13 18.86 -1.84
CA SER A 234 9.44 17.76 -0.94
C SER A 234 8.64 16.50 -1.32
N PRO A 235 9.26 15.31 -1.36
CA PRO A 235 8.57 14.05 -1.67
C PRO A 235 7.30 13.82 -0.82
N GLU A 236 7.29 14.33 0.41
CA GLU A 236 6.14 14.21 1.32
C GLU A 236 4.94 15.08 0.87
N GLU A 237 5.19 16.22 0.23
CA GLU A 237 4.13 17.08 -0.32
C GLU A 237 3.57 16.50 -1.61
N MET A 238 4.40 15.87 -2.44
CA MET A 238 3.97 15.19 -3.66
C MET A 238 2.97 14.06 -3.36
N GLU A 239 3.16 13.29 -2.29
CA GLU A 239 2.20 12.24 -1.90
C GLU A 239 0.86 12.84 -1.42
N LYS A 240 0.89 13.95 -0.68
CA LYS A 240 -0.31 14.66 -0.23
C LYS A 240 -1.05 15.29 -1.40
N GLN A 241 -0.32 15.84 -2.37
CA GLN A 241 -0.83 16.40 -3.61
C GLN A 241 -1.57 15.35 -4.43
N GLY A 242 -0.96 14.17 -4.64
CA GLY A 242 -1.61 13.08 -5.37
C GLY A 242 -2.92 12.59 -4.72
N LYS A 243 -3.00 12.59 -3.38
CA LYS A 243 -4.25 12.27 -2.68
C LYS A 243 -5.33 13.33 -2.90
N ARG A 244 -4.97 14.62 -2.83
CA ARG A 244 -5.90 15.73 -3.08
C ARG A 244 -6.38 15.73 -4.52
N GLU A 245 -5.48 15.51 -5.47
CA GLU A 245 -5.79 15.43 -6.90
C GLU A 245 -6.76 14.29 -7.19
N LYS A 246 -6.53 13.09 -6.65
CA LYS A 246 -7.47 11.95 -6.80
C LYS A 246 -8.87 12.26 -6.27
N VAL A 247 -8.99 13.01 -5.17
CA VAL A 247 -10.29 13.44 -4.64
C VAL A 247 -10.97 14.42 -5.61
N VAL A 248 -10.22 15.38 -6.15
CA VAL A 248 -10.75 16.35 -7.13
C VAL A 248 -11.13 15.66 -8.44
N GLN A 249 -10.33 14.73 -8.95
CA GLN A 249 -10.64 13.92 -10.14
C GLN A 249 -11.94 13.12 -9.96
N LYS A 250 -12.13 12.49 -8.79
CA LYS A 250 -13.36 11.76 -8.48
C LYS A 250 -14.57 12.69 -8.44
N ALA A 251 -14.42 13.88 -7.88
CA ALA A 251 -15.48 14.89 -7.86
C ALA A 251 -15.79 15.44 -9.26
N LEU A 252 -14.77 15.69 -10.08
CA LEU A 252 -14.91 16.10 -11.49
C LEU A 252 -15.66 15.06 -12.31
N LYS A 253 -15.27 13.79 -12.19
CA LYS A 253 -15.94 12.68 -12.88
C LYS A 253 -17.41 12.58 -12.45
N PHE A 254 -17.69 12.66 -11.14
CA PHE A 254 -19.06 12.69 -10.64
C PHE A 254 -19.84 13.87 -11.19
N LEU A 255 -19.25 15.07 -11.21
CA LEU A 255 -19.92 16.28 -11.67
C LEU A 255 -20.24 16.25 -13.17
N LEU A 256 -19.28 15.83 -14.01
CA LEU A 256 -19.45 15.73 -15.46
C LEU A 256 -20.44 14.64 -15.88
N VAL A 257 -20.49 13.52 -15.15
CA VAL A 257 -21.41 12.41 -15.46
C VAL A 257 -22.82 12.67 -14.93
N GLU A 258 -22.95 13.15 -13.70
CA GLU A 258 -24.25 13.24 -13.00
C GLU A 258 -24.92 14.62 -13.12
N LYS A 259 -24.15 15.71 -13.15
CA LYS A 259 -24.69 17.08 -13.04
C LYS A 259 -24.55 17.89 -14.32
N CYS A 260 -23.46 17.75 -15.07
CA CYS A 260 -23.11 18.61 -16.19
C CYS A 260 -22.73 17.79 -17.44
N LYS A 261 -23.71 17.09 -18.01
CA LYS A 261 -23.52 16.21 -19.18
C LYS A 261 -23.07 16.96 -20.44
N GLU A 262 -23.39 18.25 -20.55
CA GLU A 262 -22.98 19.10 -21.68
C GLU A 262 -21.58 19.71 -21.48
N GLY A 263 -21.00 19.57 -20.30
CA GLY A 263 -19.81 20.29 -19.87
C GLY A 263 -20.11 21.65 -19.25
N PHE A 264 -19.06 22.39 -18.92
CA PHE A 264 -19.15 23.75 -18.36
C PHE A 264 -17.85 24.53 -18.63
N LYS A 265 -17.90 25.86 -18.53
CA LYS A 265 -16.74 26.74 -18.75
C LYS A 265 -15.74 26.65 -17.60
N LEU A 266 -14.47 26.89 -17.90
CA LEU A 266 -13.39 26.86 -16.93
C LEU A 266 -13.64 27.73 -15.68
N ASP A 267 -14.21 28.92 -15.86
CA ASP A 267 -14.49 29.87 -14.76
C ASP A 267 -15.49 29.32 -13.73
N GLU A 268 -16.40 28.45 -14.17
CA GLU A 268 -17.41 27.85 -13.29
C GLU A 268 -16.85 26.68 -12.46
N LEU A 269 -15.63 26.21 -12.74
CA LEU A 269 -15.07 25.01 -12.12
C LEU A 269 -15.07 25.06 -10.59
N VAL A 270 -14.68 26.20 -10.01
CA VAL A 270 -14.59 26.38 -8.55
C VAL A 270 -15.98 26.31 -7.92
N GLU A 271 -16.98 26.91 -8.56
CA GLU A 271 -18.37 26.91 -8.09
C GLU A 271 -18.97 25.50 -8.15
N LYS A 272 -18.75 24.80 -9.28
CA LYS A 272 -19.23 23.44 -9.51
C LYS A 272 -18.62 22.45 -8.51
N LEU A 273 -17.31 22.53 -8.25
CA LEU A 273 -16.65 21.72 -7.22
C LEU A 273 -17.23 21.98 -5.81
N GLY A 274 -17.61 23.22 -5.52
CA GLY A 274 -18.31 23.58 -4.29
C GLY A 274 -19.63 22.83 -4.09
N LEU A 275 -20.39 22.55 -5.16
CA LEU A 275 -21.63 21.77 -5.11
C LEU A 275 -21.41 20.31 -4.69
N VAL A 276 -20.21 19.76 -4.91
CA VAL A 276 -19.82 18.38 -4.55
C VAL A 276 -19.06 18.36 -3.21
N ASN A 277 -19.15 19.43 -2.41
CA ASN A 277 -18.43 19.60 -1.14
C ASN A 277 -16.90 19.63 -1.25
N VAL A 278 -16.33 19.88 -2.44
CA VAL A 278 -14.90 20.11 -2.60
C VAL A 278 -14.61 21.60 -2.41
N LYS A 279 -14.60 22.04 -1.15
CA LYS A 279 -14.37 23.44 -0.77
C LYS A 279 -12.87 23.74 -0.64
N GLY A 280 -12.48 24.97 -0.97
CA GLY A 280 -11.09 25.44 -0.85
C GLY A 280 -10.15 24.87 -1.91
N PHE A 281 -10.70 24.40 -3.04
CA PHE A 281 -9.92 24.04 -4.22
C PHE A 281 -9.11 25.25 -4.70
N THR A 282 -7.81 25.04 -4.86
CA THR A 282 -6.84 26.02 -5.33
C THR A 282 -5.80 25.25 -6.14
N PRO A 283 -5.57 25.60 -7.42
CA PRO A 283 -4.64 24.87 -8.28
C PRO A 283 -3.21 24.85 -7.70
N GLU A 284 -2.82 25.92 -7.01
CA GLU A 284 -1.54 26.04 -6.31
C GLU A 284 -1.33 24.93 -5.26
N LYS A 285 -2.38 24.53 -4.52
CA LYS A 285 -2.29 23.44 -3.53
C LYS A 285 -2.13 22.06 -4.15
N LEU A 286 -2.36 21.98 -5.46
CA LEU A 286 -2.16 20.82 -6.28
C LEU A 286 -0.89 20.94 -7.14
N GLY A 287 -0.04 21.94 -6.89
CA GLY A 287 1.22 22.16 -7.63
C GLY A 287 1.03 22.71 -9.05
N TYR A 288 -0.12 23.29 -9.37
CA TYR A 288 -0.38 23.89 -10.68
C TYR A 288 -0.43 25.42 -10.57
N LYS A 289 0.29 26.11 -11.46
CA LYS A 289 0.31 27.59 -11.54
C LYS A 289 -1.06 28.19 -11.84
N THR A 290 -1.82 27.56 -12.74
CA THR A 290 -3.13 28.05 -13.19
C THR A 290 -4.16 26.93 -13.26
N ILE A 291 -5.45 27.29 -13.24
CA ILE A 291 -6.55 26.34 -13.43
C ILE A 291 -6.47 25.68 -14.81
N GLU A 292 -6.01 26.41 -15.83
CA GLU A 292 -5.81 25.87 -17.18
C GLU A 292 -4.76 24.77 -17.22
N LYS A 293 -3.58 24.98 -16.62
CA LYS A 293 -2.55 23.94 -16.54
C LYS A 293 -3.05 22.71 -15.77
N PHE A 294 -3.78 22.91 -14.66
CA PHE A 294 -4.42 21.81 -13.92
C PHE A 294 -5.34 20.98 -14.81
N VAL A 295 -6.26 21.62 -15.54
CA VAL A 295 -7.25 20.95 -16.38
C VAL A 295 -6.60 20.26 -17.59
N LYS A 296 -5.59 20.89 -18.22
CA LYS A 296 -4.80 20.26 -19.30
C LYS A 296 -4.02 19.04 -18.83
N GLY A 297 -3.52 19.04 -17.59
CA GLY A 297 -2.79 17.91 -17.01
C GLY A 297 -3.68 16.73 -16.56
N GLN A 298 -5.01 16.87 -16.58
CA GLN A 298 -5.89 15.76 -16.22
C GLN A 298 -5.97 14.72 -17.34
N PRO A 299 -6.01 13.41 -17.01
CA PRO A 299 -6.13 12.38 -18.02
C PRO A 299 -7.49 12.43 -18.72
N GLU A 300 -7.51 12.07 -20.01
CA GLU A 300 -8.74 12.08 -20.84
C GLU A 300 -9.87 11.20 -20.29
N SER A 301 -9.52 10.20 -19.48
CA SER A 301 -10.46 9.31 -18.78
C SER A 301 -11.25 10.00 -17.66
N VAL A 302 -10.81 11.18 -17.23
CA VAL A 302 -11.47 12.01 -16.21
C VAL A 302 -12.25 13.14 -16.86
N LEU A 303 -11.65 13.86 -17.80
CA LEU A 303 -12.28 15.00 -18.50
C LEU A 303 -11.65 15.21 -19.87
N ARG A 304 -12.35 15.94 -20.75
CA ARG A 304 -11.77 16.49 -21.99
C ARG A 304 -11.84 18.00 -21.98
N TYR A 305 -10.73 18.66 -22.30
CA TYR A 305 -10.64 20.10 -22.30
C TYR A 305 -10.40 20.65 -23.71
N SER A 306 -11.15 21.69 -24.09
CA SER A 306 -10.99 22.37 -25.37
C SER A 306 -10.40 23.77 -25.17
N LYS A 307 -9.10 23.94 -25.49
CA LYS A 307 -8.37 25.24 -25.35
C LYS A 307 -9.11 26.38 -26.06
N LYS A 308 -9.63 26.15 -27.27
CA LYS A 308 -10.34 27.15 -28.09
C LYS A 308 -11.62 27.70 -27.45
N THR A 309 -12.33 26.88 -26.66
CA THR A 309 -13.63 27.25 -26.08
C THR A 309 -13.62 27.35 -24.56
N GLN A 310 -12.47 27.04 -23.95
CA GLN A 310 -12.30 26.87 -22.50
C GLN A 310 -13.41 26.01 -21.86
N LEU A 311 -13.90 25.02 -22.60
CA LEU A 311 -15.01 24.16 -22.18
C LEU A 311 -14.47 22.81 -21.70
N ILE A 312 -14.88 22.41 -20.50
CA ILE A 312 -14.61 21.10 -19.90
C ILE A 312 -15.78 20.19 -20.25
N LYS A 313 -15.52 19.11 -20.98
CA LYS A 313 -16.49 18.10 -21.42
C LYS A 313 -16.32 16.79 -20.65
N PRO A 314 -17.38 15.96 -20.54
CA PRO A 314 -17.27 14.63 -19.97
C PRO A 314 -16.29 13.73 -20.75
N PRO A 315 -15.69 12.72 -20.08
CA PRO A 315 -14.86 11.71 -20.75
C PRO A 315 -15.69 10.97 -21.82
N ARG A 316 -15.02 10.41 -22.85
CA ARG A 316 -15.69 9.56 -23.86
C ARG A 316 -16.15 8.23 -23.26
#